data_AF-A0A924WA81-F1
#
_entry.id   AF-A0A924WA81-F1
#
_cell.length_a   1.000
_cell.length_b   1.000
_cell.length_c   1.000
_cell.angle_alpha   90.00
_cell.angle_beta   90.00
_cell.angle_gamma   90.00
#
_symmetry.space_group_name_H-M   'P 1'
#
loop_
_entity.id
_entity.type
_entity.pdbx_description
1 polymer ?
#
loop_
_entity_poly.entity_id
_entity_poly.type
_entity_poly.pdbx_seq_one_letter_code
_entity_poly.pdbx_strand_id
1 'polypeptide(L)'
;MRMLTAVGTLLLCSGAALADVYHDDGTSTAGVYPVSGPVFVDHGPIQRGGTLVYDRSVETGSRANGGNAGFTVGAPADAARVLFDDVPIPAALLNGATSLDVCRVTVGIRRLANAPATDVNVFWSSVTTTVVAPDTNLDTPPSLLGTASLAANGAAAVTQLVTFGVTGGPTLFNTPLNSDFFAGFGTFAVGVSLSNTDANNGWRVTSGPAANATGLFWLYDPNLSAQTNPEGAYSFGTTVPSSFYIVIEGNPVPAPGAAALLGLGGLLAARRRR
;
A
#
# COMPACT_ATOMS: atom_id res chain seq x y z
N MET A 1 0.81 -46.08 -6.36
CA MET A 1 1.94 -45.13 -6.33
C MET A 1 1.62 -44.09 -5.28
N ARG A 2 2.42 -43.99 -4.21
CA ARG A 2 2.27 -42.97 -3.16
C ARG A 2 3.10 -41.74 -3.57
N MET A 3 2.49 -40.56 -3.56
CA MET A 3 3.15 -39.28 -3.84
C MET A 3 3.76 -38.76 -2.54
N LEU A 4 5.09 -38.64 -2.47
CA LEU A 4 5.75 -37.97 -1.36
C LEU A 4 5.66 -36.45 -1.57
N THR A 5 5.14 -35.72 -0.58
CA THR A 5 5.14 -34.25 -0.58
C THR A 5 6.13 -33.76 0.47
N ALA A 6 7.26 -33.19 0.06
CA ALA A 6 8.28 -32.68 0.97
C ALA A 6 8.08 -31.16 1.21
N VAL A 7 7.92 -30.76 2.47
CA VAL A 7 7.96 -29.36 2.91
C VAL A 7 9.11 -29.27 3.92
N GLY A 8 10.21 -28.61 3.56
CA GLY A 8 11.45 -28.64 4.35
C GLY A 8 12.02 -27.25 4.63
N THR A 9 12.50 -27.04 5.85
CA THR A 9 13.45 -25.95 6.19
C THR A 9 14.86 -26.48 5.97
N LEU A 10 15.58 -25.95 4.98
CA LEU A 10 16.90 -26.42 4.56
C LEU A 10 18.00 -25.61 5.25
N LEU A 11 18.77 -26.23 6.15
CA LEU A 11 20.02 -25.67 6.66
C LEU A 11 21.20 -26.25 5.87
N LEU A 12 21.83 -25.43 5.02
CA LEU A 12 22.99 -25.83 4.21
C LEU A 12 24.28 -25.67 5.03
N CYS A 13 24.78 -26.77 5.58
CA CYS A 13 26.18 -26.87 6.00
C CYS A 13 26.95 -27.60 4.89
N SER A 14 28.16 -27.13 4.58
CA SER A 14 29.05 -27.63 3.52
C SER A 14 28.97 -29.16 3.31
N GLY A 15 28.22 -29.59 2.30
CA GLY A 15 28.15 -30.98 1.83
C GLY A 15 27.01 -31.86 2.37
N ALA A 16 26.13 -31.36 3.25
CA ALA A 16 24.98 -32.12 3.75
C ALA A 16 23.72 -31.26 3.83
N ALA A 17 22.60 -31.79 3.35
CA ALA A 17 21.27 -31.22 3.56
C ALA A 17 20.60 -31.96 4.73
N LEU A 18 20.17 -31.21 5.74
CA LEU A 18 19.19 -31.68 6.72
C LEU A 18 17.81 -31.37 6.15
N ALA A 19 17.01 -32.43 5.94
CA ALA A 19 15.62 -32.30 5.55
C ALA A 19 14.76 -33.09 6.55
N ASP A 20 13.73 -32.43 7.07
CA ASP A 20 12.63 -33.15 7.71
C ASP A 20 11.74 -33.72 6.60
N VAL A 21 11.71 -35.05 6.51
CA VAL A 21 10.78 -35.75 5.63
C VAL A 21 9.52 -36.01 6.42
N TYR A 22 8.42 -35.38 5.99
CA TYR A 22 7.09 -35.66 6.50
C TYR A 22 6.48 -36.83 5.73
N HIS A 23 6.04 -37.84 6.45
CA HIS A 23 5.31 -38.97 5.88
C HIS A 23 3.80 -38.74 6.00
N ASP A 24 3.02 -39.32 5.09
CA ASP A 24 1.54 -39.22 5.10
C ASP A 24 0.89 -39.80 6.37
N ASP A 25 1.66 -40.51 7.22
CA ASP A 25 1.22 -41.03 8.52
C ASP A 25 1.41 -40.04 9.68
N GLY A 26 1.87 -38.81 9.39
CA GLY A 26 2.08 -37.75 10.39
C GLY A 26 3.39 -37.89 11.16
N THR A 27 4.26 -38.85 10.81
CA THR A 27 5.60 -38.96 11.39
C THR A 27 6.58 -38.08 10.63
N SER A 28 7.52 -37.47 11.36
CA SER A 28 8.69 -36.82 10.78
C SER A 28 9.95 -37.56 11.19
N THR A 29 10.83 -37.79 10.21
CA THR A 29 12.18 -38.33 10.45
C THR A 29 13.20 -37.36 9.90
N ALA A 30 14.04 -36.82 10.79
CA ALA A 30 15.20 -36.03 10.41
C ALA A 30 16.25 -36.98 9.81
N GLY A 31 16.48 -36.87 8.50
CA GLY A 31 17.48 -37.65 7.80
C GLY A 31 18.61 -36.76 7.28
N VAL A 32 19.86 -37.19 7.45
CA VAL A 32 21.01 -36.59 6.77
C VAL A 32 21.19 -37.33 5.46
N TYR A 33 20.91 -36.67 4.34
CA TYR A 33 21.06 -37.26 3.01
C TYR A 33 22.25 -36.61 2.28
N PRO A 34 23.21 -37.41 1.78
CA PRO A 34 24.25 -36.89 0.90
C PRO A 34 23.60 -36.51 -0.43
N VAL A 35 23.72 -35.24 -0.83
CA VAL A 35 23.13 -34.77 -2.07
C VAL A 35 24.21 -34.72 -3.15
N SER A 36 24.17 -35.66 -4.10
CA SER A 36 25.04 -35.65 -5.28
C SER A 36 24.34 -34.93 -6.43
N GLY A 37 24.64 -33.64 -6.62
CA GLY A 37 24.15 -32.85 -7.75
C GLY A 37 23.71 -31.43 -7.34
N PRO A 38 23.49 -30.53 -8.32
CA PRO A 38 22.94 -29.22 -8.06
C PRO A 38 21.52 -29.37 -7.51
N VAL A 39 21.32 -29.00 -6.24
CA VAL A 39 19.99 -28.87 -5.65
C VAL A 39 19.37 -27.60 -6.20
N PHE A 40 18.38 -27.74 -7.07
CA PHE A 40 17.47 -26.66 -7.36
C PHE A 40 16.50 -26.58 -6.17
N VAL A 41 16.76 -25.62 -5.28
CA VAL A 41 15.76 -25.24 -4.30
C VAL A 41 14.72 -24.45 -5.09
N ASP A 42 13.60 -25.09 -5.39
CA ASP A 42 12.41 -24.38 -5.82
C ASP A 42 11.97 -23.56 -4.60
N HIS A 43 12.49 -22.34 -4.51
CA HIS A 43 11.97 -21.34 -3.59
C HIS A 43 10.59 -21.01 -4.12
N GLY A 44 9.59 -21.84 -3.78
CA GLY A 44 8.20 -21.41 -3.80
C GLY A 44 8.15 -20.00 -3.21
N PRO A 45 7.36 -19.09 -3.80
CA PRO A 45 7.45 -17.66 -3.51
C PRO A 45 7.49 -17.47 -2.01
N ILE A 46 8.65 -17.06 -1.49
CA ILE A 46 8.82 -16.78 -0.07
C ILE A 46 7.69 -15.83 0.27
N GLN A 47 6.75 -16.26 1.12
CA GLN A 47 5.72 -15.38 1.61
C GLN A 47 6.44 -14.28 2.38
N ARG A 48 6.66 -13.15 1.72
CA ARG A 48 7.21 -11.95 2.34
C ARG A 48 6.11 -11.46 3.25
N GLY A 49 6.21 -11.78 4.55
CA GLY A 49 5.20 -11.41 5.55
C GLY A 49 4.91 -9.92 5.46
N GLY A 50 3.76 -9.57 4.89
CA GLY A 50 3.35 -8.19 4.71
C GLY A 50 3.17 -7.58 6.09
N THR A 51 3.93 -6.53 6.39
CA THR A 51 3.84 -5.85 7.67
C THR A 51 2.85 -4.71 7.53
N LEU A 52 2.00 -4.50 8.55
CA LEU A 52 1.18 -3.30 8.65
C LEU A 52 2.09 -2.08 8.77
N VAL A 53 2.12 -1.25 7.73
CA VAL A 53 2.98 -0.05 7.67
C VAL A 53 2.22 1.24 7.89
N TYR A 54 0.90 1.22 7.69
CA TYR A 54 0.03 2.37 7.91
C TYR A 54 -1.41 1.94 8.21
N ASP A 55 -2.04 2.58 9.20
CA ASP A 55 -3.43 2.33 9.59
C ASP A 55 -4.13 3.63 10.00
N ARG A 56 -5.19 3.96 9.28
CA ARG A 56 -6.17 5.01 9.61
C ARG A 56 -7.57 4.44 9.61
N SER A 57 -7.82 3.43 10.43
CA SER A 57 -9.12 2.75 10.52
C SER A 57 -10.11 3.38 11.52
N VAL A 58 -9.71 4.42 12.27
CA VAL A 58 -10.57 5.08 13.27
C VAL A 58 -11.60 5.98 12.57
N GLU A 59 -12.82 5.47 12.46
CA GLU A 59 -13.88 6.07 11.65
C GLU A 59 -14.53 7.32 12.28
N THR A 60 -14.92 8.29 11.44
CA THR A 60 -15.86 9.39 11.81
C THR A 60 -17.28 9.11 11.31
N GLY A 61 -18.21 10.06 11.37
CA GLY A 61 -19.49 9.99 10.63
C GLY A 61 -19.37 10.43 9.15
N SER A 62 -18.25 11.04 8.78
CA SER A 62 -18.11 11.86 7.57
C SER A 62 -17.57 11.09 6.37
N ARG A 63 -17.68 11.73 5.20
CA ARG A 63 -17.18 11.21 3.91
C ARG A 63 -16.89 12.37 2.95
N ALA A 64 -16.04 12.13 1.97
CA ALA A 64 -15.80 13.07 0.87
C ALA A 64 -15.91 12.34 -0.48
N ASN A 65 -16.54 12.96 -1.47
CA ASN A 65 -16.59 12.43 -2.84
C ASN A 65 -16.00 13.48 -3.76
N GLY A 66 -14.77 13.27 -4.23
CA GLY A 66 -14.07 14.23 -5.09
C GLY A 66 -14.83 14.58 -6.35
N GLY A 67 -15.65 13.65 -6.86
CA GLY A 67 -16.45 13.89 -8.04
C GLY A 67 -17.71 14.73 -7.82
N ASN A 68 -18.09 15.01 -6.57
CA ASN A 68 -19.15 15.96 -6.29
C ASN A 68 -18.69 17.40 -6.62
N ALA A 69 -19.64 18.28 -6.94
CA ALA A 69 -19.37 19.70 -7.08
C ALA A 69 -18.94 20.31 -5.73
N GLY A 70 -18.15 21.39 -5.78
CA GLY A 70 -17.83 22.20 -4.60
C GLY A 70 -16.42 22.06 -4.03
N PHE A 71 -15.57 21.16 -4.56
CA PHE A 71 -14.14 21.21 -4.26
C PHE A 71 -13.48 22.41 -4.93
N THR A 72 -13.75 22.61 -6.23
CA THR A 72 -13.26 23.76 -6.97
C THR A 72 -14.42 24.71 -7.30
N VAL A 73 -14.29 25.98 -6.91
CA VAL A 73 -15.32 27.00 -7.14
C VAL A 73 -15.59 27.12 -8.64
N GLY A 74 -16.84 26.89 -9.03
CA GLY A 74 -17.29 26.98 -10.43
C GLY A 74 -17.05 25.72 -11.27
N ALA A 75 -16.41 24.68 -10.73
CA ALA A 75 -16.23 23.42 -11.46
C ALA A 75 -17.46 22.51 -11.30
N PRO A 76 -18.00 21.94 -12.40
CA PRO A 76 -19.12 21.00 -12.35
C PRO A 76 -18.72 19.70 -11.63
N ALA A 77 -19.70 18.85 -11.29
CA ALA A 77 -19.43 17.50 -10.80
C ALA A 77 -18.69 16.67 -11.88
N ASP A 78 -17.68 15.90 -11.49
CA ASP A 78 -16.85 15.12 -12.40
C ASP A 78 -16.30 13.85 -11.75
N ALA A 79 -16.76 12.69 -12.21
CA ALA A 79 -16.32 11.39 -11.69
C ALA A 79 -14.82 11.10 -11.94
N ALA A 80 -14.18 11.81 -12.87
CA ALA A 80 -12.75 11.66 -13.15
C ALA A 80 -11.85 12.21 -12.03
N ARG A 81 -12.39 13.00 -11.10
CA ARG A 81 -11.63 13.54 -9.96
C ARG A 81 -11.21 12.44 -9.00
N VAL A 82 -9.95 12.51 -8.58
CA VAL A 82 -9.35 11.60 -7.61
C VAL A 82 -8.97 12.40 -6.37
N LEU A 83 -9.50 12.03 -5.21
CA LEU A 83 -9.01 12.51 -3.92
C LEU A 83 -7.82 11.67 -3.51
N PHE A 84 -6.76 12.28 -3.00
CA PHE A 84 -5.58 11.61 -2.49
C PHE A 84 -5.35 11.98 -1.02
N ASP A 85 -4.91 11.00 -0.25
CA ASP A 85 -4.36 11.19 1.09
C ASP A 85 -2.92 10.68 1.11
N ASP A 86 -2.09 11.28 1.95
CA ASP A 86 -0.73 10.82 2.14
C ASP A 86 -0.65 9.59 3.07
N VAL A 87 0.34 8.76 2.81
CA VAL A 87 0.67 7.54 3.56
C VAL A 87 2.07 7.73 4.18
N PRO A 88 2.16 8.41 5.34
CA PRO A 88 3.40 8.58 6.09
C PRO A 88 3.84 7.27 6.77
N ILE A 89 4.99 6.73 6.40
CA ILE A 89 5.54 5.54 7.07
C ILE A 89 6.68 5.97 7.99
N PRO A 90 6.61 5.72 9.31
CA PRO A 90 7.67 6.11 10.22
C PRO A 90 9.03 5.59 9.77
N ALA A 91 10.04 6.44 9.71
CA ALA A 91 11.38 6.06 9.28
C ALA A 91 11.98 4.89 10.09
N ALA A 92 11.59 4.77 11.37
CA ALA A 92 11.96 3.64 12.22
C ALA A 92 11.46 2.29 11.67
N LEU A 93 10.28 2.25 11.04
CA LEU A 93 9.73 1.05 10.41
C LEU A 93 10.40 0.75 9.07
N LEU A 94 10.87 1.78 8.37
CA LEU A 94 11.56 1.63 7.08
C LEU A 94 13.00 1.15 7.21
N ASN A 95 13.66 1.39 8.36
CA ASN A 95 15.05 0.99 8.60
C ASN A 95 16.02 1.40 7.47
N GLY A 96 15.86 2.63 6.96
CA GLY A 96 16.67 3.19 5.87
C GLY A 96 16.27 2.74 4.45
N ALA A 97 15.20 1.96 4.29
CA ALA A 97 14.61 1.67 2.98
C ALA A 97 14.07 2.94 2.32
N THR A 98 14.25 3.04 1.00
CA THR A 98 13.81 4.18 0.18
C THR A 98 12.62 3.85 -0.72
N SER A 99 12.12 2.61 -0.66
CA SER A 99 10.94 2.16 -1.38
C SER A 99 10.18 1.10 -0.59
N LEU A 100 8.92 0.87 -0.96
CA LEU A 100 8.03 -0.10 -0.34
C LEU A 100 7.45 -1.03 -1.41
N ASP A 101 7.56 -2.33 -1.17
CA ASP A 101 6.78 -3.34 -1.88
C ASP A 101 5.40 -3.46 -1.21
N VAL A 102 4.39 -2.78 -1.75
CA VAL A 102 3.02 -2.81 -1.22
C VAL A 102 2.34 -4.12 -1.63
N CYS A 103 1.77 -4.85 -0.68
CA CYS A 103 1.06 -6.11 -0.93
C CYS A 103 -0.42 -6.07 -0.57
N ARG A 104 -0.87 -5.09 0.22
CA ARG A 104 -2.29 -4.86 0.52
C ARG A 104 -2.61 -3.38 0.66
N VAL A 105 -3.71 -2.97 0.04
CA VAL A 105 -4.30 -1.63 0.20
C VAL A 105 -5.78 -1.80 0.53
N THR A 106 -6.22 -1.20 1.63
CA THR A 106 -7.64 -1.14 1.99
C THR A 106 -8.08 0.32 2.08
N VAL A 107 -9.20 0.66 1.46
CA VAL A 107 -9.87 1.96 1.63
C VAL A 107 -11.30 1.74 2.12
N GLY A 108 -11.79 2.66 2.96
CA GLY A 108 -13.16 2.61 3.48
C GLY A 108 -14.09 3.50 2.67
N ILE A 109 -15.18 2.98 2.12
CA ILE A 109 -16.19 3.77 1.39
C ILE A 109 -17.43 3.92 2.27
N ARG A 110 -17.72 5.15 2.69
CA ARG A 110 -18.93 5.46 3.44
C ARG A 110 -20.09 5.67 2.49
N ARG A 111 -21.15 4.90 2.67
CA ARG A 111 -22.35 4.95 1.84
C ARG A 111 -23.56 5.21 2.72
N LEU A 112 -24.30 6.27 2.44
CA LEU A 112 -25.55 6.55 3.14
C LEU A 112 -26.67 5.63 2.68
N ALA A 113 -27.80 5.67 3.41
CA ALA A 113 -29.02 4.99 3.01
C ALA A 113 -29.36 5.28 1.54
N ASN A 114 -29.66 4.25 0.77
CA ASN A 114 -30.05 4.34 -0.65
C ASN A 114 -28.97 4.93 -1.58
N ALA A 115 -27.70 4.96 -1.18
CA ALA A 115 -26.63 5.40 -2.06
C ALA A 115 -26.62 4.56 -3.36
N PRO A 116 -26.56 5.17 -4.56
CA PRO A 116 -26.59 4.44 -5.81
C PRO A 116 -25.35 3.56 -5.97
N ALA A 117 -25.42 2.58 -6.89
CA ALA A 117 -24.26 1.76 -7.27
C ALA A 117 -23.12 2.66 -7.78
N THR A 118 -21.89 2.26 -7.50
CA THR A 118 -20.68 2.98 -7.91
C THR A 118 -19.52 2.02 -8.05
N ASP A 119 -18.62 2.33 -8.97
CA ASP A 119 -17.30 1.74 -9.00
C ASP A 119 -16.35 2.60 -8.16
N VAL A 120 -15.43 1.93 -7.49
CA VAL A 120 -14.39 2.52 -6.66
C VAL A 120 -13.07 2.28 -7.36
N ASN A 121 -12.49 3.33 -7.90
CA ASN A 121 -11.18 3.31 -8.53
C ASN A 121 -10.15 3.72 -7.48
N VAL A 122 -9.21 2.84 -7.17
CA VAL A 122 -8.13 3.12 -6.21
C VAL A 122 -6.83 3.35 -6.98
N PHE A 123 -6.12 4.40 -6.62
CA PHE A 123 -4.88 4.84 -7.24
C PHE A 123 -3.76 4.89 -6.20
N TRP A 124 -2.53 4.92 -6.69
CA TRP A 124 -1.38 5.35 -5.92
C TRP A 124 -0.56 6.36 -6.73
N SER A 125 0.19 7.19 -6.02
CA SER A 125 1.23 8.01 -6.65
C SER A 125 2.40 8.25 -5.70
N SER A 126 3.57 8.50 -6.28
CA SER A 126 4.68 9.09 -5.54
C SER A 126 4.41 10.56 -5.23
N VAL A 127 5.17 11.09 -4.27
CA VAL A 127 5.10 12.51 -3.91
C VAL A 127 6.47 13.14 -4.03
N THR A 128 6.55 14.39 -4.47
CA THR A 128 7.80 15.16 -4.63
C THR A 128 7.81 16.37 -3.70
N THR A 129 9.00 16.85 -3.34
CA THR A 129 9.20 18.04 -2.49
C THR A 129 9.65 19.27 -3.27
N THR A 130 10.27 19.06 -4.42
CA THR A 130 10.84 20.11 -5.27
C THR A 130 9.79 20.63 -6.24
N VAL A 131 8.71 21.19 -5.71
CA VAL A 131 7.62 21.73 -6.53
C VAL A 131 8.00 23.12 -7.03
N VAL A 132 8.11 23.28 -8.35
CA VAL A 132 8.17 24.60 -8.97
C VAL A 132 6.77 24.88 -9.47
N ALA A 133 6.17 25.98 -8.99
CA ALA A 133 4.87 26.42 -9.45
C ALA A 133 4.84 26.38 -11.00
N PRO A 134 3.80 25.79 -11.60
CA PRO A 134 2.50 25.48 -10.99
C PRO A 134 2.35 24.12 -10.26
N ASP A 135 3.40 23.30 -10.18
CA ASP A 135 3.36 21.89 -9.71
C ASP A 135 2.89 21.71 -8.25
N THR A 136 2.23 20.59 -7.94
CA THR A 136 1.97 20.19 -6.54
C THR A 136 2.87 19.04 -6.13
N ASN A 137 2.78 18.62 -4.87
CA ASN A 137 3.61 17.55 -4.35
C ASN A 137 3.17 16.15 -4.81
N LEU A 138 2.08 16.02 -5.56
CA LEU A 138 1.58 14.75 -6.08
C LEU A 138 2.13 14.52 -7.49
N ASP A 139 2.83 13.41 -7.72
CA ASP A 139 3.27 13.11 -9.08
C ASP A 139 2.06 12.67 -9.92
N THR A 140 1.86 13.26 -11.10
CA THR A 140 0.75 12.89 -12.00
C THR A 140 1.23 12.60 -13.42
N PRO A 141 0.48 11.78 -14.20
CA PRO A 141 -0.77 11.11 -13.84
C PRO A 141 -0.59 9.98 -12.81
N PRO A 142 -1.55 9.76 -11.90
CA PRO A 142 -1.46 8.70 -10.90
C PRO A 142 -1.64 7.32 -11.53
N SER A 143 -1.13 6.30 -10.85
CA SER A 143 -1.24 4.90 -11.29
C SER A 143 -2.49 4.24 -10.72
N LEU A 144 -3.33 3.66 -11.59
CA LEU A 144 -4.49 2.87 -11.16
C LEU A 144 -4.03 1.56 -10.53
N LEU A 145 -4.41 1.32 -9.27
CA LEU A 145 -4.22 0.04 -8.58
C LEU A 145 -5.29 -0.97 -9.02
N GLY A 146 -6.55 -0.54 -9.06
CA GLY A 146 -7.66 -1.39 -9.47
C GLY A 146 -9.02 -0.74 -9.25
N THR A 147 -10.05 -1.45 -9.71
CA THR A 147 -11.45 -1.04 -9.64
C THR A 147 -12.27 -2.10 -8.93
N ALA A 148 -13.16 -1.68 -8.02
CA ALA A 148 -14.12 -2.56 -7.35
C ALA A 148 -15.53 -1.99 -7.48
N SER A 149 -16.49 -2.81 -7.92
CA SER A 149 -17.89 -2.40 -8.05
C SER A 149 -18.66 -2.62 -6.75
N LEU A 150 -19.39 -1.59 -6.32
CA LEU A 150 -20.29 -1.64 -5.17
C LEU A 150 -21.74 -1.50 -5.66
N ALA A 151 -22.57 -2.53 -5.40
CA ALA A 151 -24.01 -2.50 -5.70
C ALA A 151 -24.73 -1.36 -4.95
N ALA A 152 -25.95 -0.97 -5.33
CA ALA A 152 -26.69 0.06 -4.59
C ALA A 152 -26.81 -0.29 -3.08
N ASN A 153 -26.69 0.72 -2.22
CA ASN A 153 -26.75 0.52 -0.77
C ASN A 153 -28.20 0.42 -0.28
N GLY A 154 -28.41 -0.34 0.80
CA GLY A 154 -29.71 -0.51 1.43
C GLY A 154 -30.16 0.71 2.26
N ALA A 155 -31.21 0.54 3.05
CA ALA A 155 -31.82 1.61 3.85
C ALA A 155 -30.96 2.12 5.03
N ALA A 156 -29.87 1.44 5.36
CA ALA A 156 -28.95 1.83 6.42
C ALA A 156 -27.62 2.32 5.85
N ALA A 157 -27.03 3.32 6.50
CA ALA A 157 -25.71 3.81 6.12
C ALA A 157 -24.61 2.84 6.58
N VAL A 158 -23.72 2.44 5.69
CA VAL A 158 -22.65 1.46 5.95
C VAL A 158 -21.28 1.99 5.52
N THR A 159 -20.21 1.49 6.15
CA THR A 159 -18.84 1.62 5.62
C THR A 159 -18.51 0.30 4.93
N GLN A 160 -18.21 0.33 3.64
CA GLN A 160 -17.78 -0.84 2.87
C GLN A 160 -16.27 -0.76 2.65
N LEU A 161 -15.55 -1.82 2.99
CA LEU A 161 -14.11 -1.89 2.77
C LEU A 161 -13.82 -2.41 1.37
N VAL A 162 -13.02 -1.66 0.61
CA VAL A 162 -12.48 -2.10 -0.68
C VAL A 162 -11.02 -2.43 -0.47
N THR A 163 -10.67 -3.71 -0.67
CA THR A 163 -9.31 -4.23 -0.43
C THR A 163 -8.75 -4.80 -1.71
N PHE A 164 -7.53 -4.40 -2.06
CA PHE A 164 -6.70 -5.01 -3.09
C PHE A 164 -5.53 -5.72 -2.43
N GLY A 165 -5.22 -6.91 -2.91
CA GLY A 165 -4.18 -7.78 -2.35
C GLY A 165 -4.61 -8.51 -1.08
N VAL A 166 -3.65 -9.20 -0.47
CA VAL A 166 -3.84 -10.03 0.73
C VAL A 166 -2.63 -9.87 1.64
N THR A 167 -2.82 -10.07 2.94
CA THR A 167 -1.73 -9.98 3.91
C THR A 167 -0.65 -11.01 3.62
N GLY A 168 0.60 -10.55 3.49
CA GLY A 168 1.72 -11.39 3.07
C GLY A 168 1.65 -11.93 1.64
N GLY A 169 0.74 -11.37 0.83
CA GLY A 169 0.60 -11.69 -0.58
C GLY A 169 1.74 -11.17 -1.45
N PRO A 170 1.68 -11.43 -2.77
CA PRO A 170 2.64 -10.87 -3.71
C PRO A 170 2.57 -9.34 -3.72
N THR A 171 3.67 -8.70 -4.11
CA THR A 171 3.72 -7.26 -4.34
C THR A 171 2.69 -6.85 -5.40
N LEU A 172 1.79 -5.94 -5.05
CA LEU A 172 0.86 -5.28 -5.96
C LEU A 172 1.59 -4.24 -6.81
N PHE A 173 2.42 -3.42 -6.15
CA PHE A 173 3.28 -2.42 -6.77
C PHE A 173 4.45 -2.08 -5.86
N ASN A 174 5.54 -1.61 -6.46
CA ASN A 174 6.67 -0.99 -5.76
C ASN A 174 6.55 0.52 -5.89
N THR A 175 6.68 1.25 -4.79
CA THR A 175 6.66 2.72 -4.79
C THR A 175 7.94 3.28 -4.16
N PRO A 176 8.60 4.27 -4.79
CA PRO A 176 9.60 5.07 -4.09
C PRO A 176 8.92 5.87 -2.97
N LEU A 177 9.66 6.11 -1.90
CA LEU A 177 9.20 6.90 -0.75
C LEU A 177 9.96 8.23 -0.71
N ASN A 178 9.22 9.31 -0.49
CA ASN A 178 9.81 10.63 -0.27
C ASN A 178 10.03 10.86 1.23
N SER A 179 11.29 10.95 1.65
CA SER A 179 11.70 11.20 3.03
C SER A 179 11.71 12.67 3.43
N ASP A 180 11.62 13.56 2.44
CA ASP A 180 11.73 15.01 2.63
C ASP A 180 10.35 15.66 2.76
N PHE A 181 9.29 14.97 2.34
CA PHE A 181 7.91 15.49 2.35
C PHE A 181 7.40 15.72 3.78
N PHE A 182 7.67 14.76 4.68
CA PHE A 182 7.46 14.92 6.12
C PHE A 182 8.67 14.40 6.89
N ALA A 183 9.28 15.28 7.68
CA ALA A 183 10.46 14.93 8.47
C ALA A 183 10.19 13.70 9.36
N GLY A 184 11.01 12.65 9.21
CA GLY A 184 10.89 11.40 9.97
C GLY A 184 9.97 10.35 9.34
N PHE A 185 9.43 10.58 8.14
CA PHE A 185 8.55 9.64 7.43
C PHE A 185 9.00 9.45 5.98
N GLY A 186 8.87 8.23 5.46
CA GLY A 186 8.86 7.99 4.02
C GLY A 186 7.42 7.99 3.53
N THR A 187 7.12 8.81 2.52
CA THR A 187 5.72 9.09 2.12
C THR A 187 5.46 8.78 0.65
N PHE A 188 4.26 8.28 0.37
CA PHE A 188 3.62 8.23 -0.95
C PHE A 188 2.12 8.56 -0.76
N ALA A 189 1.32 8.58 -1.82
CA ALA A 189 -0.11 8.89 -1.74
C ALA A 189 -0.98 7.75 -2.26
N VAL A 190 -2.17 7.60 -1.67
CA VAL A 190 -3.24 6.72 -2.16
C VAL A 190 -4.42 7.59 -2.54
N GLY A 191 -5.08 7.26 -3.65
CA GLY A 191 -6.21 8.01 -4.16
C GLY A 191 -7.46 7.18 -4.40
N VAL A 192 -8.62 7.84 -4.34
CA VAL A 192 -9.93 7.26 -4.64
C VAL A 192 -10.72 8.18 -5.57
N SER A 193 -11.24 7.60 -6.65
CA SER A 193 -12.31 8.16 -7.48
C SER A 193 -13.53 7.23 -7.42
N LEU A 194 -14.72 7.82 -7.52
CA LEU A 194 -15.98 7.11 -7.59
C LEU A 194 -16.64 7.37 -8.95
N SER A 195 -17.07 6.32 -9.65
CA SER A 195 -17.75 6.49 -10.95
C SER A 195 -19.10 7.21 -10.85
N ASN A 196 -19.64 7.32 -9.63
CA ASN A 196 -20.87 8.06 -9.33
C ASN A 196 -20.59 9.27 -8.43
N THR A 197 -20.99 10.46 -8.89
CA THR A 197 -20.78 11.74 -8.21
C THR A 197 -21.82 12.04 -7.10
N ASP A 198 -22.78 11.13 -6.88
CA ASP A 198 -23.80 11.26 -5.84
C ASP A 198 -23.15 11.43 -4.45
N ALA A 199 -23.59 12.46 -3.74
CA ALA A 199 -23.06 12.83 -2.44
C ALA A 199 -23.26 11.74 -1.37
N ASN A 200 -24.16 10.77 -1.56
CA ASN A 200 -24.40 9.65 -0.64
C ASN A 200 -23.28 8.60 -0.67
N ASN A 201 -22.47 8.56 -1.73
CA ASN A 201 -21.21 7.83 -1.76
C ASN A 201 -20.06 8.76 -1.37
N GLY A 202 -18.99 8.22 -0.78
CA GLY A 202 -17.78 8.98 -0.52
C GLY A 202 -16.70 8.15 0.19
N TRP A 203 -15.45 8.56 0.01
CA TRP A 203 -14.33 8.03 0.78
C TRP A 203 -14.53 8.39 2.26
N ARG A 204 -14.45 7.38 3.13
CA ARG A 204 -14.62 7.50 4.57
C ARG A 204 -13.55 8.42 5.14
N VAL A 205 -14.01 9.46 5.82
CA VAL A 205 -13.12 10.39 6.54
C VAL A 205 -12.88 9.87 7.95
N THR A 206 -11.65 10.02 8.44
CA THR A 206 -11.19 9.46 9.72
C THR A 206 -10.69 10.55 10.66
N SER A 207 -10.66 10.21 11.94
CA SER A 207 -10.17 11.08 13.01
C SER A 207 -9.15 10.33 13.86
N GLY A 208 -8.36 11.09 14.60
CA GLY A 208 -7.43 10.55 15.57
C GLY A 208 -6.00 11.00 15.31
N PRO A 209 -5.13 10.89 16.33
CA PRO A 209 -3.76 11.35 16.24
C PRO A 209 -3.03 10.53 15.17
N ALA A 210 -2.64 11.18 14.09
CA ALA A 210 -1.52 10.74 13.28
C ALA A 210 -0.43 11.81 13.41
N ALA A 211 0.83 11.39 13.39
CA ALA A 211 1.96 12.30 13.53
C ALA A 211 2.02 13.37 12.42
N ASN A 212 1.27 13.18 11.33
CA ASN A 212 1.14 14.05 10.17
C ASN A 212 -0.33 14.46 9.89
N ALA A 213 -1.25 14.32 10.86
CA ALA A 213 -2.66 14.71 10.71
C ALA A 213 -2.76 16.24 10.53
N THR A 214 -2.38 16.73 9.35
CA THR A 214 -2.36 18.15 8.97
C THR A 214 -3.75 18.62 8.54
N GLY A 215 -4.70 17.68 8.41
CA GLY A 215 -6.03 17.95 7.87
C GLY A 215 -5.97 18.38 6.40
N LEU A 216 -4.89 18.05 5.69
CA LEU A 216 -4.70 18.31 4.27
C LEU A 216 -4.98 17.04 3.47
N PHE A 217 -5.49 17.22 2.26
CA PHE A 217 -5.63 16.17 1.26
C PHE A 217 -5.43 16.79 -0.13
N TRP A 218 -5.17 15.95 -1.13
CA TRP A 218 -4.90 16.38 -2.49
C TRP A 218 -6.06 15.99 -3.39
N LEU A 219 -6.26 16.74 -4.47
CA LEU A 219 -7.23 16.41 -5.49
C LEU A 219 -6.56 16.56 -6.85
N TYR A 220 -6.72 15.52 -7.67
CA TYR A 220 -6.37 15.52 -9.08
C TYR A 220 -7.67 15.58 -9.90
N ASP A 221 -7.81 16.62 -10.70
CA ASP A 221 -8.89 16.85 -11.65
C ASP A 221 -8.31 16.94 -13.07
N PRO A 222 -8.36 15.86 -13.87
CA PRO A 222 -7.79 15.85 -15.22
C PRO A 222 -8.51 16.80 -16.19
N ASN A 223 -9.70 17.30 -15.82
CA ASN A 223 -10.51 18.20 -16.64
C ASN A 223 -10.49 19.64 -16.10
N LEU A 224 -9.67 19.94 -15.09
CA LEU A 224 -9.54 21.28 -14.55
C LEU A 224 -8.89 22.22 -15.58
N SER A 225 -9.73 23.06 -16.19
CA SER A 225 -9.31 24.05 -17.19
C SER A 225 -9.07 25.45 -16.61
N ALA A 226 -9.50 25.68 -15.36
CA ALA A 226 -9.43 26.99 -14.70
C ALA A 226 -8.07 27.25 -14.01
N GLN A 227 -7.20 26.25 -13.93
CA GLN A 227 -5.86 26.35 -13.38
C GLN A 227 -4.88 25.72 -14.36
N THR A 228 -3.62 26.19 -14.36
CA THR A 228 -2.57 25.63 -15.22
C THR A 228 -2.32 24.16 -14.93
N ASN A 229 -2.62 23.72 -13.70
CA ASN A 229 -2.38 22.36 -13.25
C ASN A 229 -3.67 21.66 -12.83
N PRO A 230 -3.77 20.35 -13.10
CA PRO A 230 -4.91 19.52 -12.74
C PRO A 230 -4.94 19.15 -11.25
N GLU A 231 -4.22 19.85 -10.37
CA GLU A 231 -3.97 19.44 -8.99
C GLU A 231 -4.25 20.57 -8.00
N GLY A 232 -4.72 20.22 -6.81
CA GLY A 232 -4.88 21.17 -5.72
C GLY A 232 -4.76 20.52 -4.34
N ALA A 233 -4.23 21.29 -3.39
CA ALA A 233 -4.23 20.96 -1.97
C ALA A 233 -5.46 21.56 -1.29
N TYR A 234 -6.15 20.76 -0.49
CA TYR A 234 -7.37 21.12 0.20
C TYR A 234 -7.24 20.80 1.68
N SER A 235 -7.94 21.56 2.53
CA SER A 235 -7.97 21.32 3.97
C SER A 235 -9.38 20.97 4.44
N PHE A 236 -9.48 20.05 5.40
CA PHE A 236 -10.70 19.80 6.15
C PHE A 236 -11.07 20.95 7.11
N GLY A 237 -10.17 21.92 7.33
CA GLY A 237 -10.36 23.02 8.27
C GLY A 237 -9.73 22.73 9.64
N THR A 238 -10.48 22.92 10.73
CA THR A 238 -9.99 22.67 12.10
C THR A 238 -9.69 21.18 12.33
N THR A 239 -8.87 20.88 13.35
CA THR A 239 -8.09 19.64 13.59
C THR A 239 -8.81 18.28 13.54
N VAL A 240 -10.14 18.23 13.40
CA VAL A 240 -10.90 17.01 13.18
C VAL A 240 -12.03 17.35 12.19
N PRO A 241 -12.10 16.70 11.02
CA PRO A 241 -11.39 15.49 10.59
C PRO A 241 -9.96 15.69 10.06
N SER A 242 -9.19 14.60 9.95
CA SER A 242 -7.74 14.69 9.76
C SER A 242 -7.13 13.86 8.62
N SER A 243 -7.86 12.93 8.01
CA SER A 243 -7.35 11.96 7.01
C SER A 243 -8.52 11.13 6.45
N PHE A 244 -8.23 10.21 5.54
CA PHE A 244 -9.14 9.21 5.00
C PHE A 244 -8.88 7.81 5.56
N TYR A 245 -9.86 6.91 5.40
CA TYR A 245 -9.70 5.51 5.80
C TYR A 245 -8.78 4.80 4.82
N ILE A 246 -7.59 4.45 5.31
CA ILE A 246 -6.54 3.74 4.58
C ILE A 246 -5.88 2.73 5.51
N VAL A 247 -5.64 1.51 5.01
CA VAL A 247 -4.77 0.52 5.65
C VAL A 247 -3.81 -0.01 4.60
N ILE A 248 -2.50 0.04 4.88
CA ILE A 248 -1.44 -0.41 3.97
C ILE A 248 -0.61 -1.48 4.64
N GLU A 249 -0.39 -2.56 3.91
CA GLU A 249 0.66 -3.54 4.22
C GLU A 249 1.68 -3.59 3.10
N GLY A 250 2.94 -3.72 3.51
CA GLY A 250 4.05 -3.82 2.58
C GLY A 250 5.33 -4.25 3.26
N ASN A 251 6.38 -4.36 2.45
CA ASN A 251 7.71 -4.72 2.89
C ASN A 251 8.69 -3.63 2.47
N PRO A 252 9.43 -3.01 3.41
CA PRO A 252 10.50 -2.08 3.06
C PRO A 252 11.53 -2.75 2.16
N VAL A 253 11.89 -2.11 1.05
CA VAL A 253 12.89 -2.63 0.12
C VAL A 253 14.26 -2.06 0.49
N PRO A 254 15.24 -2.92 0.87
CA PRO A 254 16.56 -2.45 1.23
C PRO A 254 17.21 -1.66 0.08
N ALA A 255 17.87 -0.55 0.42
CA ALA A 255 18.66 0.19 -0.55
C ALA A 255 19.71 -0.75 -1.20
N PRO A 256 19.96 -0.67 -2.52
CA PRO A 256 20.88 -1.58 -3.21
C PRO A 256 22.27 -1.70 -2.56
N GLY A 257 22.77 -0.62 -1.95
CA GLY A 257 24.05 -0.60 -1.23
C GLY A 257 24.09 -1.47 0.03
N ALA A 258 22.96 -1.63 0.73
CA ALA A 258 22.89 -2.44 1.94
C ALA A 258 23.04 -3.95 1.64
N ALA A 259 22.44 -4.41 0.53
CA ALA A 259 22.58 -5.79 0.07
C ALA A 259 24.02 -6.10 -0.37
N ALA A 260 24.69 -5.14 -1.03
CA ALA A 260 26.08 -5.29 -1.45
C ALA A 260 27.03 -5.45 -0.24
N LEU A 261 26.80 -4.71 0.84
CA LEU A 261 27.61 -4.80 2.07
C LEU A 261 27.43 -6.14 2.79
N LEU A 262 26.20 -6.68 2.85
CA LEU A 262 25.95 -8.01 3.41
C LEU A 262 26.64 -9.10 2.58
N GLY A 263 26.59 -9.00 1.25
CA GLY A 263 27.30 -9.91 0.35
C GLY A 263 28.82 -9.88 0.54
N LEU A 264 29.40 -8.67 0.64
CA LEU A 264 30.83 -8.49 0.89
C LEU A 264 31.25 -8.99 2.29
N GLY A 265 30.46 -8.72 3.32
CA GLY A 265 30.68 -9.24 4.67
C GLY A 265 30.66 -10.77 4.72
N GLY A 266 29.72 -11.38 4.00
CA GLY A 266 29.67 -12.84 3.82
C GLY A 266 30.90 -13.41 3.12
N LEU A 267 31.37 -12.77 2.04
CA LEU A 267 32.60 -13.17 1.35
C LEU A 267 33.85 -13.06 2.23
N LEU A 268 33.98 -11.97 3.00
CA LEU A 268 35.10 -11.78 3.92
C LEU A 268 35.09 -12.80 5.06
N ALA A 269 33.92 -13.13 5.61
CA ALA A 269 33.77 -14.17 6.63
C ALA A 269 34.10 -15.56 6.07
N ALA A 270 33.71 -15.86 4.83
CA ALA A 270 34.03 -17.11 4.15
C ALA A 270 35.54 -17.24 3.87
N ARG A 271 36.23 -16.14 3.52
CA ARG A 271 37.68 -16.15 3.28
C ARG A 271 38.49 -16.43 4.54
N ARG A 272 38.01 -16.04 5.72
CA ARG A 272 38.72 -16.27 7.00
C ARG A 272 38.66 -17.73 7.48
N ARG A 273 37.85 -18.58 6.83
CA ARG A 273 37.72 -20.02 7.15
C ARG A 273 38.51 -20.94 6.22
N ARG A 274 39.29 -20.39 5.30
CA ARG A 274 40.29 -21.12 4.50
C ARG A 274 41.68 -20.80 5.01
#